data_AF-A0A363CXN8-F1
#
_entry.id   AF-A0A363CXN8-F1
#
_cell.length_a   1.000
_cell.length_b   1.000
_cell.length_c   1.000
_cell.angle_alpha   90.00
_cell.angle_beta   90.00
_cell.angle_gamma   90.00
#
_symmetry.space_group_name_H-M   'P 1'
#
loop_
_entity.id
_entity.type
_entity.pdbx_description
1 polymer ?
#
loop_
_entity_poly.entity_id
_entity_poly.type
_entity_poly.pdbx_seq_one_letter_code
_entity_poly.pdbx_strand_id
1 'polypeptide(L)'
;MKFQTESKTLLLPKIFNIITMTLPNLYAGKMHAVLCRKWKTRVKGRDWYDYEWYVKRNTPLNLNHLQERMYESGDLDKNVNLDEKVFKELMYKRIDKLDVAGAVKEVSPFIKDKSGFEFWSNEYFKLLCDRIVFEKLSI
;
A
#
# COMPACT_ATOMS: atom_id res chain seq x y z
N MET A 1 -1.08 8.78 16.20
CA MET A 1 -1.08 7.48 15.51
C MET A 1 -0.58 6.35 16.41
N LYS A 2 -1.28 5.21 16.51
CA LYS A 2 -0.81 4.02 17.25
C LYS A 2 -0.20 2.98 16.30
N PHE A 3 1.05 2.59 16.54
CA PHE A 3 1.70 1.52 15.79
C PHE A 3 1.41 0.15 16.42
N GLN A 4 0.82 -0.76 15.66
CA GLN A 4 0.76 -2.17 16.02
C GLN A 4 2.12 -2.81 15.68
N THR A 5 2.68 -3.53 16.65
CA THR A 5 3.99 -4.18 16.53
C THR A 5 3.90 -5.66 16.85
N GLU A 6 4.86 -6.41 16.32
CA GLU A 6 5.05 -7.83 16.57
C GLU A 6 6.53 -8.12 16.86
N SER A 7 6.78 -9.07 17.75
CA SER A 7 8.13 -9.57 18.02
C SER A 7 8.43 -10.73 17.08
N LYS A 8 9.59 -10.71 16.43
CA LYS A 8 10.09 -11.78 15.56
C LYS A 8 11.44 -12.25 16.06
N THR A 9 11.61 -13.56 16.13
CA THR A 9 12.90 -14.19 16.41
C THR A 9 13.54 -14.58 15.08
N LEU A 10 14.67 -13.98 14.75
CA LEU A 10 15.52 -14.41 13.64
C LEU A 10 16.49 -15.46 14.18
N LEU A 11 16.57 -16.59 13.49
CA LEU A 11 17.40 -17.73 13.91
C LEU A 11 18.82 -17.69 13.30
N LEU A 12 18.98 -17.04 12.15
CA LEU A 12 20.22 -17.02 11.37
C LEU A 12 20.62 -15.59 10.99
N PRO A 13 21.93 -15.30 10.87
CA PRO A 13 23.07 -16.17 11.21
C PRO A 13 23.32 -16.31 12.73
N LYS A 14 22.60 -15.54 13.56
CA LYS A 14 22.60 -15.61 15.02
C LYS A 14 21.16 -15.46 15.51
N ILE A 15 20.84 -16.04 16.67
CA ILE A 15 19.52 -15.88 17.29
C ILE A 15 19.41 -14.49 17.91
N PHE A 16 18.45 -13.69 17.45
CA PHE A 16 18.09 -12.41 18.08
C PHE A 16 16.61 -12.07 17.84
N ASN A 17 16.06 -11.25 18.74
CA ASN A 17 14.70 -10.76 18.65
C ASN A 17 14.67 -9.35 18.08
N ILE A 18 13.69 -9.09 17.21
CA ILE A 18 13.39 -7.77 16.68
C ILE A 18 11.92 -7.45 16.89
N ILE A 19 11.64 -6.18 17.15
CA ILE A 19 10.27 -5.66 17.13
C ILE A 19 10.07 -5.00 15.77
N THR A 20 9.05 -5.46 15.04
CA THR A 20 8.67 -4.89 13.75
C THR A 20 7.24 -4.36 13.81
N MET A 21 6.89 -3.42 12.95
CA MET A 21 5.47 -3.12 12.72
C MET A 21 4.77 -4.34 12.12
N THR A 22 3.50 -4.53 12.48
CA THR A 22 2.69 -5.59 11.87
C THR A 22 2.53 -5.36 10.38
N LEU A 23 2.34 -6.44 9.63
CA LEU A 23 2.16 -6.39 8.18
C LEU A 23 0.97 -5.49 7.74
N PRO A 24 -0.19 -5.50 8.43
CA PRO A 24 -1.30 -4.57 8.16
C PRO A 24 -0.94 -3.09 8.34
N ASN A 25 -0.18 -2.75 9.39
CA ASN A 25 0.29 -1.39 9.61
C ASN A 25 1.37 -0.97 8.61
N LEU A 26 2.24 -1.88 8.17
CA LEU A 26 3.18 -1.63 7.08
C LEU A 26 2.44 -1.40 5.76
N TYR A 27 1.41 -2.20 5.49
CA TYR A 27 0.58 -2.06 4.30
C TYR A 27 -0.10 -0.69 4.25
N ALA A 28 -0.72 -0.25 5.35
CA ALA A 28 -1.28 1.09 5.45
C ALA A 28 -0.25 2.20 5.13
N GLY A 29 1.05 1.97 5.36
CA GLY A 29 2.10 2.96 5.10
C GLY A 29 2.43 3.04 3.63
N LYS A 30 2.41 1.89 2.97
CA LYS A 30 2.52 1.80 1.50
C LYS A 30 1.29 2.40 0.83
N MET A 31 0.09 2.15 1.35
CA MET A 31 -1.12 2.77 0.82
C MET A 31 -1.12 4.29 0.96
N HIS A 32 -0.65 4.84 2.08
CA HIS A 32 -0.46 6.28 2.22
C HIS A 32 0.51 6.81 1.16
N ALA A 33 1.62 6.12 0.90
CA ALA A 33 2.55 6.51 -0.16
C ALA A 33 1.91 6.47 -1.57
N VAL A 34 1.09 5.46 -1.87
CA VAL A 34 0.38 5.34 -3.16
C VAL A 34 -0.61 6.50 -3.34
N LEU A 35 -1.42 6.77 -2.32
CA LEU A 35 -2.52 7.74 -2.37
C LEU A 35 -2.05 9.19 -2.27
N CYS A 36 -1.15 9.47 -1.34
CA CYS A 36 -0.91 10.83 -0.85
C CYS A 36 0.42 11.44 -1.30
N ARG A 37 1.37 10.62 -1.76
CA ARG A 37 2.69 11.15 -2.14
C ARG A 37 2.59 11.98 -3.43
N LYS A 38 2.90 13.27 -3.31
CA LYS A 38 2.87 14.25 -4.40
C LYS A 38 4.09 14.05 -5.31
N TRP A 39 3.86 13.54 -6.52
CA TRP A 39 4.87 13.45 -7.56
C TRP A 39 4.67 14.58 -8.56
N LYS A 40 5.71 15.40 -8.78
CA LYS A 40 5.64 16.48 -9.78
C LYS A 40 5.71 15.95 -11.21
N THR A 41 6.64 15.05 -11.49
CA THR A 41 6.93 14.60 -12.88
C THR A 41 7.17 13.10 -13.02
N ARG A 42 7.44 12.36 -11.94
CA ARG A 42 7.82 10.94 -12.00
C ARG A 42 6.95 10.08 -11.10
N VAL A 43 6.32 9.06 -11.68
CA VAL A 43 5.64 8.00 -10.94
C VAL A 43 6.66 7.13 -10.20
N LYS A 44 6.33 6.68 -8.98
CA LYS A 44 7.13 5.71 -8.23
C LYS A 44 6.55 4.31 -8.36
N GLY A 45 7.05 3.54 -9.33
CA GLY A 45 6.60 2.19 -9.61
C GLY A 45 6.76 1.22 -8.46
N ARG A 46 7.77 1.40 -7.60
CA ARG A 46 7.96 0.53 -6.41
C ARG A 46 6.79 0.59 -5.42
N ASP A 47 6.14 1.74 -5.28
CA ASP A 47 4.97 1.85 -4.39
C ASP A 47 3.79 0.99 -4.94
N TRP A 48 3.64 0.92 -6.27
CA TRP A 48 2.65 0.07 -6.96
C TRP A 48 3.01 -1.43 -6.93
N TYR A 49 4.30 -1.75 -6.98
CA TYR A 49 4.79 -3.11 -6.80
C TYR A 49 4.49 -3.63 -5.39
N ASP A 50 4.76 -2.82 -4.37
CA ASP A 50 4.41 -3.17 -2.99
C ASP A 50 2.89 -3.35 -2.84
N TYR A 51 2.09 -2.44 -3.41
CA TYR A 51 0.63 -2.55 -3.41
C TYR A 51 0.15 -3.90 -3.98
N GLU A 52 0.61 -4.27 -5.17
CA GLU A 52 0.32 -5.58 -5.76
C GLU A 52 0.75 -6.74 -4.85
N TRP A 53 1.94 -6.64 -4.27
CA TRP A 53 2.49 -7.67 -3.37
C TRP A 53 1.59 -7.91 -2.15
N TYR A 54 1.08 -6.85 -1.52
CA TYR A 54 0.18 -6.96 -0.37
C TYR A 54 -1.16 -7.58 -0.75
N VAL A 55 -1.76 -7.17 -1.87
CA VAL A 55 -3.03 -7.72 -2.36
C VAL A 55 -2.89 -9.20 -2.72
N LYS A 56 -1.85 -9.58 -3.47
CA LYS A 56 -1.60 -10.99 -3.83
C LYS A 56 -1.38 -11.91 -2.62
N ARG A 57 -0.95 -11.36 -1.49
CA ARG A 57 -0.77 -12.07 -0.22
C ARG A 57 -2.01 -12.09 0.67
N ASN A 58 -3.13 -11.50 0.23
CA ASN A 58 -4.33 -11.33 1.06
C ASN A 58 -4.00 -10.71 2.42
N THR A 59 -3.04 -9.79 2.47
CA THR A 59 -2.72 -9.09 3.72
C THR A 59 -3.84 -8.08 4.02
N PRO A 60 -4.44 -8.11 5.21
CA PRO A 60 -5.48 -7.15 5.54
C PRO A 60 -4.90 -5.75 5.70
N LEU A 61 -5.58 -4.78 5.10
CA LEU A 61 -5.26 -3.37 5.26
C LEU A 61 -5.84 -2.85 6.57
N ASN A 62 -4.97 -2.32 7.45
CA ASN A 62 -5.43 -1.58 8.62
C ASN A 62 -5.88 -0.18 8.20
N LEU A 63 -7.17 -0.03 7.91
CA LEU A 63 -7.75 1.20 7.37
C LEU A 63 -7.72 2.36 8.38
N ASN A 64 -7.92 2.07 9.66
CA ASN A 64 -7.82 3.05 10.73
C ASN A 64 -6.41 3.67 10.81
N HIS A 65 -5.38 2.84 10.69
CA HIS A 65 -4.01 3.31 10.72
C HIS A 65 -3.62 4.10 9.46
N LEU A 66 -4.22 3.76 8.30
CA LEU A 66 -4.10 4.59 7.10
C LEU A 66 -4.78 5.95 7.31
N GLN A 67 -6.00 5.98 7.85
CA GLN A 67 -6.74 7.20 8.15
C GLN A 67 -5.95 8.13 9.08
N GLU A 68 -5.44 7.61 10.20
CA GLU A 68 -4.62 8.39 11.14
C GLU A 68 -3.44 9.07 10.43
N ARG A 69 -2.76 8.34 9.52
CA ARG A 69 -1.66 8.92 8.74
C ARG A 69 -2.12 9.99 7.76
N MET A 70 -3.24 9.79 7.08
CA MET A 70 -3.78 10.80 6.17
C MET A 70 -4.18 12.07 6.91
N TYR A 71 -4.73 11.95 8.13
CA TYR A 71 -5.00 13.10 8.99
C TYR A 71 -3.72 13.82 9.44
N GLU A 72 -2.70 13.08 9.87
CA GLU A 72 -1.43 13.66 10.34
C GLU A 72 -0.67 14.37 9.21
N SER A 73 -0.75 13.86 8.00
CA SER A 73 -0.15 14.47 6.80
C SER A 73 -0.97 15.60 6.19
N GLY A 74 -2.23 15.76 6.60
CA GLY A 74 -3.17 16.74 6.03
C GLY A 74 -3.71 16.35 4.65
N ASP A 75 -3.56 15.08 4.26
CA ASP A 75 -4.06 14.55 2.98
C ASP A 75 -5.52 14.05 3.07
N LEU A 76 -6.11 14.05 4.27
CA LEU A 76 -7.54 13.82 4.51
C LEU A 76 -8.08 14.78 5.56
N ASP A 77 -9.26 15.35 5.33
CA ASP A 77 -9.93 16.21 6.30
C ASP A 77 -10.35 15.40 7.54
N LYS A 78 -10.12 15.93 8.74
CA LYS A 78 -10.39 15.23 10.01
C LYS A 78 -11.88 14.90 10.23
N ASN A 79 -12.78 15.53 9.49
CA ASN A 79 -14.22 15.28 9.54
C ASN A 79 -14.65 14.16 8.58
N VAL A 80 -13.75 13.65 7.73
CA VAL A 80 -14.03 12.61 6.74
C VAL A 80 -13.50 11.28 7.23
N ASN A 81 -14.40 10.36 7.58
CA ASN A 81 -14.03 8.99 7.91
C ASN A 81 -13.66 8.22 6.63
N LEU A 82 -12.49 7.59 6.64
CA LEU A 82 -12.00 6.70 5.61
C LEU A 82 -12.57 5.30 5.82
N ASP A 83 -13.76 5.07 5.28
CA ASP A 83 -14.32 3.71 5.15
C ASP A 83 -13.87 3.03 3.85
N GLU A 84 -14.23 1.76 3.66
CA GLU A 84 -13.85 0.98 2.48
C GLU A 84 -14.31 1.64 1.17
N LYS A 85 -15.50 2.26 1.17
CA LYS A 85 -16.07 2.91 -0.01
C LYS A 85 -15.24 4.14 -0.38
N VAL A 86 -15.00 5.04 0.58
CA VAL A 86 -14.19 6.24 0.39
C VAL A 86 -12.77 5.87 -0.05
N PHE A 87 -12.19 4.84 0.58
CA PHE A 87 -10.88 4.33 0.19
C PHE A 87 -10.84 3.86 -1.28
N LYS A 88 -11.82 3.05 -1.71
CA LYS A 88 -11.91 2.57 -3.10
C LYS A 88 -12.07 3.73 -4.07
N GLU A 89 -12.90 4.73 -3.75
CA GLU A 89 -13.06 5.93 -4.58
C GLU A 89 -11.75 6.71 -4.75
N LEU A 90 -10.97 6.87 -3.66
CA LEU A 90 -9.66 7.52 -3.71
C LEU A 90 -8.66 6.70 -4.54
N MET A 91 -8.66 5.37 -4.38
CA MET A 91 -7.80 4.48 -5.15
C MET A 91 -8.13 4.50 -6.64
N TYR A 92 -9.40 4.45 -7.02
CA TYR A 92 -9.79 4.55 -8.43
C TYR A 92 -9.37 5.88 -9.05
N LYS A 93 -9.63 7.00 -8.38
CA LYS A 93 -9.15 8.31 -8.82
C LYS A 93 -7.63 8.37 -8.95
N ARG A 94 -6.90 7.64 -8.09
CA ARG A 94 -5.43 7.58 -8.15
C ARG A 94 -4.94 6.71 -9.31
N ILE A 95 -5.57 5.56 -9.54
CA ILE A 95 -5.27 4.63 -10.63
C ILE A 95 -5.58 5.26 -11.98
N ASP A 96 -6.71 5.97 -12.13
CA ASP A 96 -7.08 6.60 -13.40
C ASP A 96 -6.05 7.63 -13.89
N LYS A 97 -5.27 8.20 -12.96
CA LYS A 97 -4.19 9.17 -13.24
C LYS A 97 -2.80 8.54 -13.31
N LEU A 98 -2.69 7.22 -13.19
CA LEU A 98 -1.41 6.52 -13.17
C LEU A 98 -0.82 6.42 -14.57
N ASP A 99 0.41 6.93 -14.74
CA ASP A 99 1.26 6.56 -15.86
C ASP A 99 1.91 5.19 -15.57
N VAL A 100 1.27 4.12 -16.06
CA VAL A 100 1.71 2.73 -15.87
C VAL A 100 3.05 2.48 -16.55
N ALA A 101 3.27 3.02 -17.75
CA ALA A 101 4.53 2.85 -18.47
C ALA A 101 5.69 3.50 -17.69
N GLY A 102 5.46 4.70 -17.14
CA GLY A 102 6.38 5.37 -16.23
C GLY A 102 6.64 4.58 -14.95
N ALA A 103 5.59 3.98 -14.36
CA ALA A 103 5.70 3.11 -13.19
C ALA A 103 6.60 1.90 -13.49
N VAL A 104 6.31 1.15 -14.56
CA VAL A 104 7.09 -0.03 -14.98
C VAL A 104 8.54 0.35 -15.23
N LYS A 105 8.79 1.45 -15.97
CA LYS A 105 10.15 1.96 -16.22
C LYS A 105 10.91 2.26 -14.92
N GLU A 106 10.22 2.79 -13.91
CA GLU A 106 10.83 3.14 -12.62
C GLU A 106 11.21 1.93 -11.78
N VAL A 107 10.37 0.90 -11.75
CA VAL A 107 10.57 -0.28 -10.90
C VAL A 107 11.41 -1.37 -11.58
N SER A 108 11.39 -1.44 -12.91
CA SER A 108 12.09 -2.47 -13.70
C SER A 108 13.57 -2.68 -13.36
N PRO A 109 14.38 -1.65 -13.03
CA PRO A 109 15.79 -1.85 -12.66
C PRO A 109 15.98 -2.66 -11.37
N PHE A 110 14.96 -2.75 -10.52
CA PHE A 110 15.02 -3.42 -9.21
C PHE A 110 14.52 -4.87 -9.25
N ILE A 111 13.88 -5.29 -10.35
CA ILE A 111 13.22 -6.59 -10.45
C ILE A 111 13.91 -7.45 -11.51
N LYS A 112 14.33 -8.64 -11.11
CA LYS A 112 15.01 -9.60 -11.99
C LYS A 112 14.04 -10.19 -13.03
N ASP A 113 12.87 -10.66 -12.58
CA ASP A 113 11.83 -11.21 -13.44
C ASP A 113 10.76 -10.14 -13.76
N LYS A 114 10.74 -9.71 -15.02
CA LYS A 114 9.89 -8.60 -15.48
C LYS A 114 8.55 -9.08 -16.06
N SER A 115 8.32 -10.38 -16.15
CA SER A 115 7.09 -10.96 -16.71
C SER A 115 5.83 -10.46 -15.98
N GLY A 116 5.94 -10.22 -14.67
CA GLY A 116 4.85 -9.65 -13.87
C GLY A 116 4.34 -8.29 -14.36
N PHE A 117 5.17 -7.50 -15.04
CA PHE A 117 4.78 -6.19 -15.55
C PHE A 117 3.95 -6.24 -16.84
N GLU A 118 3.90 -7.38 -17.52
CA GLU A 118 3.11 -7.53 -18.77
C GLU A 118 1.61 -7.33 -18.54
N PHE A 119 1.14 -7.59 -17.32
CA PHE A 119 -0.26 -7.44 -16.92
C PHE A 119 -0.57 -6.08 -16.27
N TRP A 120 0.45 -5.25 -16.02
CA TRP A 120 0.24 -3.96 -15.38
C TRP A 120 -0.53 -3.03 -16.31
N SER A 121 -1.70 -2.63 -15.83
CA SER A 121 -2.62 -1.70 -16.47
C SER A 121 -3.50 -1.05 -15.41
N ASN A 122 -4.16 0.05 -15.74
CA ASN A 122 -5.11 0.68 -14.81
C ASN A 122 -6.20 -0.32 -14.40
N GLU A 123 -6.72 -1.09 -15.36
CA GLU A 123 -7.79 -2.06 -15.12
C GLU A 123 -7.33 -3.23 -14.24
N TYR A 124 -6.08 -3.66 -14.38
CA TYR A 124 -5.48 -4.61 -13.46
C TYR A 124 -5.39 -4.06 -12.04
N PHE A 125 -4.93 -2.82 -11.86
CA PHE A 125 -4.87 -2.21 -10.53
C PHE A 125 -6.26 -1.96 -9.93
N LYS A 126 -7.29 -1.68 -10.75
CA LYS A 126 -8.68 -1.62 -10.27
C LYS A 126 -9.17 -2.97 -9.78
N LEU A 127 -8.88 -4.05 -10.54
CA LEU A 127 -9.17 -5.42 -10.10
C LEU A 127 -8.48 -5.74 -8.76
N LEU A 128 -7.22 -5.34 -8.58
CA LEU A 128 -6.52 -5.49 -7.30
C LEU A 128 -7.21 -4.69 -6.19
N CYS A 129 -7.73 -3.49 -6.48
CA CYS A 129 -8.42 -2.64 -5.50
C CYS A 129 -9.69 -3.31 -4.98
N ASP A 130 -10.41 -4.01 -5.86
CA ASP A 130 -11.58 -4.78 -5.45
C ASP A 130 -11.26 -6.03 -4.63
N ARG A 131 -10.03 -6.54 -4.71
CA ARG A 131 -9.57 -7.72 -3.96
C ARG A 131 -8.91 -7.38 -2.62
N ILE A 132 -8.81 -6.10 -2.26
CA ILE A 132 -8.27 -5.71 -0.95
C ILE A 132 -9.18 -6.26 0.15
N VAL A 133 -8.56 -6.94 1.11
CA VAL A 133 -9.20 -7.33 2.36
C VAL A 133 -8.83 -6.30 3.43
N PHE A 134 -9.80 -5.91 4.25
CA PHE A 134 -9.60 -4.94 5.33
C PHE A 134 -9.55 -5.66 6.67
N GLU A 135 -8.76 -5.14 7.61
CA GLU A 135 -8.83 -5.65 8.99
C GLU A 135 -10.24 -5.44 9.52
N LYS A 136 -10.86 -6.52 10.02
CA LYS A 136 -12.11 -6.39 10.75
C LYS A 136 -11.82 -5.62 12.03
N LEU A 137 -12.63 -4.60 12.30
CA LEU A 137 -12.71 -4.01 13.62
C LEU A 137 -13.08 -5.12 14.60
N SER A 138 -12.16 -5.50 15.49
CA SER A 138 -12.51 -6.28 16.66
C SER A 138 -13.48 -5.46 17.48
N ILE A 139 -14.76 -5.85 17.48
CA ILE A 139 -15.82 -5.31 18.33
C ILE A 139 -15.54 -5.75 19.77
#